data_AF-A0A3M1VXR0-F1
#
_entry.id   AF-A0A3M1VXR0-F1
#
_cell.length_a   1.000
_cell.length_b   1.000
_cell.length_c   1.000
_cell.angle_alpha   90.00
_cell.angle_beta   90.00
_cell.angle_gamma   90.00
#
_symmetry.space_group_name_H-M   'P 1'
#
loop_
_entity.id
_entity.type
_entity.pdbx_description
1 polymer ?
#
loop_
_entity_poly.entity_id
_entity_poly.type
_entity_poly.pdbx_seq_one_letter_code
_entity_poly.pdbx_strand_id
1 'polypeptide(L)'
;NQAGAYFGISVSGAGDTDGDGYDDVVVGAEYYDDVQVDEGAVFLYRGSSSGLDSSPFWTREGGQDYAYLGYSVAGVGDLDGDGYADVAAGAPDYDDPEVDEGVVFVYYGGPSGPSWTQLLQQNSAYALFGNAVAGAGDVNGDGFADLAVGAPYLDRFFSTQVGGVFVYLGSESGLSYAENWATYGSQDYENWGLSVAAAGDVNRDGYGDLIIGGPSFDGAYTQEGEASVFFGGGDQHTGLQIAQRRADDTAAIGRNGATHTTDGFKLQALARSPLGRTRVKLETEAKRGRSGFDGSGTNRTASWTDSGTSGAVLSQVVTGEPGNYHWRLRALYDPASSPLLPASRWITIPWGGWRESRVRHSTFIGGSVWEDWNGDGIRGLSEPRLANVRVELIDSWGYAVQVAYTDTAGLYRFEVDPSTRYAVRFVRPYGYGFTLQDQGGDDTLDSDADTVTGETVLIGPPYGSFDADGWSAGLRKEGPCYPPDEAVYIASVRQDANDNTVLDIQDPNQPRAVTGYNIYRSSDAGLDPSQWPLIATDVVDEDAGTPNVQWTDTTGDVSPTGVWYYQATAYNHDCDAEGPR
;
A
#
# COMPACT_ATOMS: atom_id res chain seq x y z
N ASN A 1 8.05 -47.23 10.21
CA ASN A 1 8.04 -46.96 8.76
C ASN A 1 8.11 -48.27 7.98
N GLN A 2 7.62 -48.24 6.74
CA GLN A 2 7.47 -49.33 5.77
C GLN A 2 8.63 -49.33 4.75
N ALA A 3 8.84 -50.47 4.09
CA ALA A 3 9.78 -50.58 2.98
C ALA A 3 9.23 -49.87 1.72
N GLY A 4 10.03 -49.03 1.08
CA GLY A 4 9.61 -48.32 -0.13
C GLY A 4 8.97 -46.95 0.11
N ALA A 5 8.63 -46.61 1.37
CA ALA A 5 7.92 -45.36 1.70
C ALA A 5 8.72 -44.06 1.55
N TYR A 6 10.01 -44.15 1.22
CA TYR A 6 10.91 -43.00 1.02
C TYR A 6 10.92 -42.02 2.20
N PHE A 7 10.96 -42.56 3.41
CA PHE A 7 11.09 -41.76 4.63
C PHE A 7 12.27 -40.80 4.57
N GLY A 8 12.02 -39.53 4.86
CA GLY A 8 13.05 -38.50 4.82
C GLY A 8 13.33 -37.99 3.42
N ILE A 9 12.41 -38.21 2.46
CA ILE A 9 12.43 -37.51 1.17
C ILE A 9 12.39 -35.99 1.38
N SER A 10 11.63 -35.55 2.38
CA SER A 10 11.58 -34.18 2.87
C SER A 10 11.73 -34.16 4.39
N VAL A 11 12.47 -33.18 4.91
CA VAL A 11 12.73 -32.99 6.34
C VAL A 11 12.80 -31.50 6.63
N SER A 12 12.21 -31.07 7.74
CA SER A 12 12.34 -29.69 8.23
C SER A 12 12.37 -29.64 9.75
N GLY A 13 13.04 -28.62 10.31
CA GLY A 13 12.84 -28.27 11.71
C GLY A 13 11.42 -27.72 11.85
N ALA A 14 10.65 -28.27 12.77
CA ALA A 14 9.26 -27.88 12.98
C ALA A 14 9.11 -26.68 13.93
N GLY A 15 10.19 -26.27 14.60
CA GLY A 15 10.10 -25.37 15.76
C GLY A 15 9.60 -26.12 16.99
N ASP A 16 9.37 -25.40 18.09
CA ASP A 16 8.81 -25.96 19.34
C ASP A 16 7.28 -26.12 19.20
N THR A 17 6.83 -27.29 18.75
CA THR A 17 5.41 -27.53 18.46
C THR A 17 4.59 -27.90 19.69
N ASP A 18 5.24 -28.24 20.81
CA ASP A 18 4.55 -28.62 22.06
C ASP A 18 4.88 -27.74 23.28
N GLY A 19 5.70 -26.70 23.08
CA GLY A 19 5.98 -25.63 24.04
C GLY A 19 6.95 -26.03 25.14
N ASP A 20 7.78 -27.05 24.91
CA ASP A 20 8.73 -27.58 25.89
C ASP A 20 10.10 -26.85 25.89
N GLY A 21 10.30 -25.94 24.92
CA GLY A 21 11.49 -25.14 24.71
C GLY A 21 12.56 -25.80 23.85
N TYR A 22 12.26 -26.91 23.19
CA TYR A 22 13.13 -27.59 22.24
C TYR A 22 12.47 -27.72 20.87
N ASP A 23 13.21 -27.42 19.80
CA ASP A 23 12.70 -27.60 18.45
C ASP A 23 12.47 -29.09 18.11
N ASP A 24 11.34 -29.33 17.45
CA ASP A 24 10.92 -30.61 16.90
C ASP A 24 11.35 -30.76 15.43
N VAL A 25 11.16 -31.95 14.88
CA VAL A 25 11.47 -32.26 13.47
C VAL A 25 10.28 -32.92 12.80
N VAL A 26 9.91 -32.39 11.63
CA VAL A 26 8.89 -32.97 10.75
C VAL A 26 9.57 -33.67 9.56
N VAL A 27 9.05 -34.84 9.20
CA VAL A 27 9.61 -35.73 8.17
C VAL A 27 8.51 -36.28 7.29
N GLY A 28 8.67 -36.19 5.97
CA GLY A 28 7.76 -36.76 4.98
C GLY A 28 8.16 -38.16 4.49
N ALA A 29 7.18 -38.89 3.97
CA ALA A 29 7.31 -40.20 3.34
C ALA A 29 6.25 -40.33 2.23
N GLU A 30 6.57 -39.88 1.02
CA GLU A 30 5.63 -39.72 -0.09
C GLU A 30 4.98 -41.03 -0.56
N TYR A 31 5.68 -42.17 -0.45
CA TYR A 31 5.18 -43.49 -0.88
C TYR A 31 4.76 -44.38 0.28
N TYR A 32 4.38 -43.78 1.41
CA TYR A 32 3.84 -44.54 2.53
C TYR A 32 2.46 -45.11 2.17
N ASP A 33 2.23 -46.39 2.46
CA ASP A 33 0.94 -47.05 2.26
C ASP A 33 0.33 -47.42 3.62
N ASP A 34 -0.96 -47.14 3.83
CA ASP A 34 -1.76 -47.86 4.83
C ASP A 34 -3.01 -48.46 4.18
N VAL A 35 -4.08 -47.66 4.08
CA VAL A 35 -5.35 -48.10 3.47
C VAL A 35 -5.35 -47.79 1.97
N GLN A 36 -4.71 -46.70 1.57
CA GLN A 36 -4.56 -46.23 0.20
C GLN A 36 -3.14 -46.50 -0.31
N VAL A 37 -3.00 -46.64 -1.63
CA VAL A 37 -1.70 -46.88 -2.28
C VAL A 37 -0.97 -45.55 -2.45
N ASP A 38 0.28 -45.48 -2.00
CA ASP A 38 1.15 -44.31 -2.08
C ASP A 38 0.46 -43.00 -1.63
N GLU A 39 -0.38 -43.08 -0.59
CA GLU A 39 -1.08 -41.90 -0.05
C GLU A 39 -0.14 -40.92 0.63
N GLY A 40 1.00 -41.43 1.08
CA GLY A 40 2.03 -40.68 1.76
C GLY A 40 1.70 -40.39 3.22
N ALA A 41 2.73 -40.05 3.99
CA ALA A 41 2.59 -39.73 5.40
C ALA A 41 3.62 -38.71 5.90
N VAL A 42 3.24 -38.02 6.96
CA VAL A 42 4.08 -37.03 7.67
C VAL A 42 4.24 -37.46 9.12
N PHE A 43 5.45 -37.34 9.64
CA PHE A 43 5.84 -37.76 10.98
C PHE A 43 6.48 -36.59 11.72
N LEU A 44 6.07 -36.36 12.95
CA LEU A 44 6.70 -35.38 13.84
C LEU A 44 7.44 -36.10 14.97
N TYR A 45 8.69 -35.71 15.20
CA TYR A 45 9.55 -36.21 16.26
C TYR A 45 9.90 -35.06 17.18
N ARG A 46 9.76 -35.27 18.49
CA ARG A 46 9.97 -34.20 19.45
C ARG A 46 11.42 -33.99 19.84
N GLY A 47 11.78 -32.72 19.99
CA GLY A 47 13.03 -32.28 20.58
C GLY A 47 13.07 -32.53 22.07
N SER A 48 14.28 -32.55 22.63
CA SER A 48 14.47 -32.50 24.08
C SER A 48 15.93 -32.14 24.41
N SER A 49 16.20 -31.91 25.70
CA SER A 49 17.57 -31.81 26.22
C SER A 49 18.48 -33.00 25.90
N SER A 50 17.90 -34.18 25.62
CA SER A 50 18.62 -35.41 25.29
C SER A 50 18.73 -35.65 23.77
N GLY A 51 18.22 -34.71 22.96
CA GLY A 51 18.08 -34.84 21.52
C GLY A 51 16.67 -35.27 21.10
N LEU A 52 16.56 -35.66 19.83
CA LEU A 52 15.30 -36.03 19.18
C LEU A 52 14.76 -37.38 19.69
N ASP A 53 13.44 -37.49 19.86
CA ASP A 53 12.75 -38.74 20.17
C ASP A 53 13.05 -39.83 19.13
N SER A 54 13.14 -41.09 19.58
CA SER A 54 13.41 -42.23 18.68
C SER A 54 12.16 -42.76 17.96
N SER A 55 10.98 -42.26 18.32
CA SER A 55 9.68 -42.64 17.75
C SER A 55 8.88 -41.38 17.43
N PRO A 56 8.08 -41.39 16.35
CA PRO A 56 7.25 -40.24 16.03
C PRO A 56 6.24 -40.02 17.16
N PHE A 57 6.13 -38.78 17.61
CA PHE A 57 5.10 -38.34 18.54
C PHE A 57 3.74 -38.25 17.84
N TRP A 58 3.76 -37.87 16.56
CA TRP A 58 2.57 -37.67 15.75
C TRP A 58 2.78 -38.14 14.31
N THR A 59 1.71 -38.63 13.70
CA THR A 59 1.70 -39.12 12.31
C THR A 59 0.37 -38.78 11.64
N ARG A 60 0.43 -38.41 10.36
CA ARG A 60 -0.75 -38.22 9.48
C ARG A 60 -0.50 -38.83 8.11
N GLU A 61 -1.58 -39.31 7.52
CA GLU A 61 -1.63 -40.02 6.24
C GLU A 61 -2.48 -39.20 5.25
N GLY A 62 -2.21 -39.34 3.95
CA GLY A 62 -2.83 -38.54 2.89
C GLY A 62 -4.31 -38.84 2.64
N GLY A 63 -4.77 -40.07 2.86
CA GLY A 63 -6.18 -40.46 2.74
C GLY A 63 -6.70 -40.62 1.30
N GLN A 64 -5.84 -40.53 0.28
CA GLN A 64 -6.17 -40.69 -1.14
C GLN A 64 -5.03 -41.43 -1.86
N ASP A 65 -5.38 -42.34 -2.77
CA ASP A 65 -4.39 -43.06 -3.59
C ASP A 65 -3.53 -42.07 -4.38
N TYR A 66 -2.21 -42.26 -4.36
CA TYR A 66 -1.21 -41.47 -5.09
C TYR A 66 -1.14 -39.97 -4.76
N ALA A 67 -1.70 -39.54 -3.64
CA ALA A 67 -1.64 -38.14 -3.21
C ALA A 67 -0.23 -37.66 -2.83
N TYR A 68 0.66 -38.59 -2.46
CA TYR A 68 2.05 -38.33 -2.08
C TYR A 68 2.21 -37.31 -0.93
N LEU A 69 1.35 -37.40 0.11
CA LEU A 69 1.50 -36.54 1.28
C LEU A 69 2.90 -36.67 1.89
N GLY A 70 3.54 -35.53 2.16
CA GLY A 70 4.90 -35.48 2.67
C GLY A 70 5.96 -35.44 1.57
N TYR A 71 5.56 -35.27 0.30
CA TYR A 71 6.47 -34.86 -0.77
C TYR A 71 7.28 -33.62 -0.34
N SER A 72 6.60 -32.64 0.27
CA SER A 72 7.23 -31.48 0.91
C SER A 72 6.70 -31.30 2.34
N VAL A 73 7.57 -30.87 3.26
CA VAL A 73 7.21 -30.54 4.65
C VAL A 73 7.96 -29.30 5.12
N ALA A 74 7.33 -28.49 5.97
CA ALA A 74 7.97 -27.33 6.60
C ALA A 74 7.45 -27.11 8.02
N GLY A 75 8.36 -26.73 8.94
CA GLY A 75 7.97 -25.89 10.06
C GLY A 75 7.69 -24.49 9.55
N VAL A 76 6.53 -23.94 9.91
CA VAL A 76 6.05 -22.68 9.33
C VAL A 76 6.01 -21.53 10.33
N GLY A 77 6.52 -21.76 11.55
CA GLY A 77 6.43 -20.80 12.64
C GLY A 77 5.05 -20.83 13.30
N ASP A 78 4.76 -19.84 14.13
CA ASP A 78 3.48 -19.70 14.84
C ASP A 78 2.52 -18.86 13.98
N LEU A 79 1.63 -19.52 13.25
CA LEU A 79 0.71 -18.90 12.28
C LEU A 79 -0.49 -18.25 12.98
N ASP A 80 -0.87 -18.73 14.17
CA ASP A 80 -2.06 -18.26 14.91
C ASP A 80 -1.74 -17.45 16.20
N GLY A 81 -0.46 -17.38 16.55
CA GLY A 81 0.08 -16.57 17.65
C GLY A 81 -0.18 -17.17 19.03
N ASP A 82 -0.46 -18.48 19.13
CA ASP A 82 -0.76 -19.17 20.37
C ASP A 82 0.48 -19.59 21.18
N GLY A 83 1.66 -19.42 20.58
CA GLY A 83 2.97 -19.68 21.17
C GLY A 83 3.55 -21.06 20.87
N TYR A 84 2.89 -21.87 20.02
CA TYR A 84 3.43 -23.14 19.51
C TYR A 84 3.80 -22.98 18.03
N ALA A 85 4.86 -23.66 17.60
CA ALA A 85 5.20 -23.70 16.19
C ALA A 85 4.27 -24.67 15.44
N ASP A 86 3.93 -24.30 14.20
CA ASP A 86 3.05 -25.04 13.32
C ASP A 86 3.82 -25.75 12.21
N VAL A 87 3.14 -26.70 11.56
CA VAL A 87 3.71 -27.48 10.46
C VAL A 87 2.78 -27.51 9.26
N ALA A 88 3.37 -27.54 8.06
CA ALA A 88 2.64 -27.72 6.82
C ALA A 88 3.26 -28.85 5.98
N ALA A 89 2.42 -29.54 5.21
CA ALA A 89 2.83 -30.63 4.34
C ALA A 89 2.08 -30.62 3.01
N GLY A 90 2.82 -30.77 1.92
CA GLY A 90 2.27 -30.85 0.57
C GLY A 90 1.95 -32.28 0.14
N ALA A 91 0.87 -32.40 -0.62
CA ALA A 91 0.44 -33.58 -1.35
C ALA A 91 0.15 -33.14 -2.80
N PRO A 92 1.19 -33.02 -3.65
CA PRO A 92 1.10 -32.34 -4.95
C PRO A 92 0.19 -33.05 -5.96
N ASP A 93 -0.06 -34.34 -5.78
CA ASP A 93 -0.85 -35.16 -6.71
C ASP A 93 -2.25 -35.45 -6.12
N TYR A 94 -2.67 -34.68 -5.12
CA TYR A 94 -4.00 -34.80 -4.51
C TYR A 94 -5.08 -34.20 -5.42
N ASP A 95 -6.20 -34.91 -5.60
CA ASP A 95 -7.37 -34.51 -6.38
C ASP A 95 -8.50 -33.92 -5.51
N ASP A 96 -8.91 -32.63 -5.68
CA ASP A 96 -10.08 -32.02 -5.00
C ASP A 96 -10.61 -30.67 -5.57
N PRO A 97 -11.42 -30.62 -6.66
CA PRO A 97 -11.93 -31.73 -7.45
C PRO A 97 -11.16 -31.98 -8.77
N GLU A 98 -10.15 -31.17 -9.07
CA GLU A 98 -9.37 -31.27 -10.31
C GLU A 98 -8.28 -32.33 -10.17
N VAL A 99 -7.83 -32.90 -11.29
CA VAL A 99 -6.83 -33.97 -11.26
C VAL A 99 -5.44 -33.41 -11.02
N ASP A 100 -4.66 -34.03 -10.13
CA ASP A 100 -3.30 -33.66 -9.75
C ASP A 100 -3.14 -32.14 -9.48
N GLU A 101 -4.17 -31.50 -8.89
CA GLU A 101 -4.11 -30.07 -8.62
C GLU A 101 -3.21 -29.76 -7.42
N GLY A 102 -3.16 -30.70 -6.48
CA GLY A 102 -2.33 -30.66 -5.30
C GLY A 102 -2.92 -29.84 -4.16
N VAL A 103 -2.59 -30.26 -2.94
CA VAL A 103 -3.03 -29.59 -1.70
C VAL A 103 -1.88 -29.40 -0.72
N VAL A 104 -2.06 -28.44 0.20
CA VAL A 104 -1.23 -28.30 1.39
C VAL A 104 -2.11 -28.43 2.63
N PHE A 105 -1.72 -29.35 3.50
CA PHE A 105 -2.30 -29.50 4.83
C PHE A 105 -1.51 -28.66 5.83
N VAL A 106 -2.21 -27.84 6.61
CA VAL A 106 -1.64 -27.02 7.68
C VAL A 106 -2.15 -27.53 9.02
N TYR A 107 -1.23 -27.71 9.96
CA TYR A 107 -1.51 -28.25 11.29
C TYR A 107 -0.96 -27.33 12.37
N TYR A 108 -1.85 -26.88 13.26
CA TYR A 108 -1.43 -26.04 14.38
C TYR A 108 -0.85 -26.85 15.53
N GLY A 109 0.26 -26.36 16.05
CA GLY A 109 0.96 -26.89 17.20
C GLY A 109 0.08 -26.91 18.45
N GLY A 110 0.61 -27.53 19.49
CA GLY A 110 -0.04 -27.53 20.78
C GLY A 110 0.46 -28.65 21.68
N PRO A 111 0.10 -28.61 22.98
CA PRO A 111 0.64 -29.52 23.98
C PRO A 111 0.20 -30.97 23.81
N SER A 112 -0.77 -31.25 22.93
CA SER A 112 -1.21 -32.59 22.56
C SER A 112 -0.73 -33.03 21.17
N GLY A 113 0.13 -32.22 20.54
CA GLY A 113 0.62 -32.36 19.18
C GLY A 113 -0.28 -31.71 18.13
N PRO A 114 0.18 -31.68 16.87
CA PRO A 114 -0.47 -30.88 15.85
C PRO A 114 -1.92 -31.29 15.57
N SER A 115 -2.80 -30.31 15.43
CA SER A 115 -4.22 -30.50 15.10
C SER A 115 -4.49 -30.09 13.66
N TRP A 116 -5.39 -30.80 12.97
CA TRP A 116 -5.75 -30.44 11.59
C TRP A 116 -6.54 -29.14 11.61
N THR A 117 -6.10 -28.18 10.78
CA THR A 117 -6.69 -26.85 10.74
C THR A 117 -7.27 -26.54 9.38
N GLN A 118 -6.42 -26.57 8.34
CA GLN A 118 -6.77 -26.01 7.04
C GLN A 118 -6.15 -26.82 5.91
N LEU A 119 -6.89 -26.89 4.81
CA LEU A 119 -6.45 -27.40 3.53
C LEU A 119 -6.40 -26.23 2.55
N LEU A 120 -5.26 -26.05 1.90
CA LEU A 120 -5.05 -25.07 0.84
C LEU A 120 -4.93 -25.78 -0.50
N GLN A 121 -5.51 -25.20 -1.53
CA GLN A 121 -5.47 -25.74 -2.89
C GLN A 121 -5.52 -24.62 -3.92
N GLN A 122 -5.22 -24.96 -5.16
CA GLN A 122 -5.47 -24.11 -6.31
C GLN A 122 -6.28 -24.94 -7.31
N ASN A 123 -7.48 -24.47 -7.65
CA ASN A 123 -8.44 -25.19 -8.52
C ASN A 123 -7.97 -25.23 -9.99
N SER A 124 -6.85 -25.90 -10.24
CA SER A 124 -6.19 -26.00 -11.54
C SER A 124 -5.55 -27.37 -11.69
N ALA A 125 -6.09 -28.17 -12.61
CA ALA A 125 -5.57 -29.50 -12.91
C ALA A 125 -4.06 -29.45 -13.25
N TYR A 126 -3.33 -30.46 -12.74
CA TYR A 126 -1.88 -30.65 -12.94
C TYR A 126 -0.99 -29.51 -12.44
N ALA A 127 -1.49 -28.61 -11.59
CA ALA A 127 -0.69 -27.50 -11.07
C ALA A 127 0.38 -27.95 -10.06
N LEU A 128 0.18 -29.11 -9.43
CA LEU A 128 1.02 -29.67 -8.37
C LEU A 128 1.21 -28.69 -7.20
N PHE A 129 0.13 -28.04 -6.76
CA PHE A 129 0.17 -27.15 -5.61
C PHE A 129 0.62 -27.90 -4.35
N GLY A 130 1.57 -27.33 -3.61
CA GLY A 130 2.23 -28.02 -2.51
C GLY A 130 3.47 -28.82 -2.90
N ASN A 131 3.92 -28.74 -4.16
CA ASN A 131 5.21 -29.30 -4.56
C ASN A 131 6.37 -28.72 -3.72
N ALA A 132 6.30 -27.43 -3.40
CA ALA A 132 7.19 -26.77 -2.46
C ALA A 132 6.36 -26.05 -1.38
N VAL A 133 6.74 -26.24 -0.12
CA VAL A 133 6.12 -25.58 1.04
C VAL A 133 7.23 -25.01 1.92
N ALA A 134 7.10 -23.76 2.34
CA ALA A 134 8.06 -23.11 3.22
C ALA A 134 7.36 -22.14 4.18
N GLY A 135 7.80 -22.12 5.44
CA GLY A 135 7.54 -20.98 6.32
C GLY A 135 8.24 -19.75 5.75
N ALA A 136 7.49 -18.71 5.45
CA ALA A 136 8.02 -17.47 4.87
C ALA A 136 8.59 -16.52 5.94
N GLY A 137 8.37 -16.83 7.22
CA GLY A 137 8.58 -15.88 8.32
C GLY A 137 7.42 -14.89 8.40
N ASP A 138 7.62 -13.78 9.09
CA ASP A 138 6.64 -12.69 9.19
C ASP A 138 6.92 -11.67 8.08
N VAL A 139 6.35 -11.90 6.89
CA VAL A 139 6.62 -11.15 5.67
C VAL A 139 5.91 -9.80 5.66
N ASN A 140 4.84 -9.61 6.46
CA ASN A 140 4.06 -8.38 6.52
C ASN A 140 4.27 -7.58 7.83
N GLY A 141 5.04 -8.14 8.78
CA GLY A 141 5.44 -7.53 10.05
C GLY A 141 4.30 -7.35 11.03
N ASP A 142 3.30 -8.22 11.00
CA ASP A 142 2.15 -8.20 11.91
C ASP A 142 2.34 -9.10 13.15
N GLY A 143 3.48 -9.81 13.22
CA GLY A 143 3.87 -10.67 14.32
C GLY A 143 3.32 -12.09 14.23
N PHE A 144 2.66 -12.48 13.15
CA PHE A 144 2.32 -13.87 12.88
C PHE A 144 3.28 -14.41 11.81
N ALA A 145 3.57 -15.71 11.86
CA ALA A 145 4.33 -16.32 10.77
C ALA A 145 3.43 -16.52 9.55
N ASP A 146 4.04 -16.56 8.37
CA ASP A 146 3.35 -16.69 7.08
C ASP A 146 3.83 -17.93 6.32
N LEU A 147 3.01 -18.39 5.38
CA LEU A 147 3.25 -19.58 4.57
C LEU A 147 3.43 -19.23 3.10
N ALA A 148 4.45 -19.81 2.46
CA ALA A 148 4.61 -19.77 1.01
C ALA A 148 4.49 -21.18 0.40
N VAL A 149 3.76 -21.27 -0.71
CA VAL A 149 3.48 -22.53 -1.42
C VAL A 149 3.74 -22.38 -2.92
N GLY A 150 4.43 -23.34 -3.51
CA GLY A 150 4.68 -23.43 -4.94
C GLY A 150 3.70 -24.37 -5.67
N ALA A 151 3.34 -23.98 -6.89
CA ALA A 151 2.63 -24.78 -7.89
C ALA A 151 3.37 -24.66 -9.24
N PRO A 152 4.45 -25.43 -9.44
CA PRO A 152 5.39 -25.22 -10.53
C PRO A 152 4.80 -25.42 -11.93
N TYR A 153 3.71 -26.19 -12.05
CA TYR A 153 3.11 -26.55 -13.33
C TYR A 153 1.79 -25.82 -13.59
N LEU A 154 1.50 -24.78 -12.80
CA LEU A 154 0.31 -23.96 -12.99
C LEU A 154 0.29 -23.31 -14.39
N ASP A 155 -0.80 -23.55 -15.10
CA ASP A 155 -1.15 -22.81 -16.32
C ASP A 155 -1.74 -21.44 -15.96
N ARG A 156 -1.40 -20.41 -16.74
CA ARG A 156 -1.89 -19.04 -16.50
C ARG A 156 -2.33 -18.38 -17.79
N PHE A 157 -3.63 -18.12 -17.90
CA PHE A 157 -4.27 -17.53 -19.08
C PHE A 157 -3.94 -18.30 -20.38
N PHE A 158 -3.09 -17.74 -21.23
CA PHE A 158 -2.68 -18.33 -22.52
C PHE A 158 -1.28 -18.95 -22.46
N SER A 159 -0.67 -19.00 -21.27
CA SER A 159 0.67 -19.53 -21.03
C SER A 159 0.60 -20.86 -20.29
N THR A 160 1.47 -21.78 -20.68
CA THR A 160 1.47 -23.18 -20.22
C THR A 160 2.61 -23.40 -19.22
N GLN A 161 2.31 -24.00 -18.07
CA GLN A 161 3.28 -24.38 -17.03
C GLN A 161 4.26 -23.26 -16.68
N VAL A 162 3.74 -22.04 -16.56
CA VAL A 162 4.56 -20.90 -16.13
C VAL A 162 4.98 -21.07 -14.67
N GLY A 163 4.14 -21.75 -13.88
CA GLY A 163 4.33 -21.94 -12.46
C GLY A 163 3.91 -20.73 -11.63
N GLY A 164 3.61 -20.97 -10.36
CA GLY A 164 3.15 -19.95 -9.41
C GLY A 164 3.68 -20.18 -8.00
N VAL A 165 3.80 -19.09 -7.25
CA VAL A 165 4.02 -19.12 -5.80
C VAL A 165 2.99 -18.24 -5.13
N PHE A 166 2.44 -18.72 -4.03
CA PHE A 166 1.35 -18.13 -3.28
C PHE A 166 1.77 -17.95 -1.83
N VAL A 167 1.49 -16.78 -1.27
CA VAL A 167 1.74 -16.46 0.13
C VAL A 167 0.41 -16.27 0.86
N TYR A 168 0.29 -16.94 1.99
CA TYR A 168 -0.86 -16.92 2.90
C TYR A 168 -0.39 -16.35 4.23
N LEU A 169 -1.09 -15.34 4.72
CA LEU A 169 -0.69 -14.63 5.94
C LEU A 169 -1.29 -15.27 7.19
N GLY A 170 -0.50 -15.35 8.25
CA GLY A 170 -0.96 -15.70 9.59
C GLY A 170 -1.79 -14.59 10.23
N SER A 171 -2.53 -14.93 11.29
CA SER A 171 -3.28 -13.95 12.09
C SER A 171 -3.77 -14.56 13.39
N GLU A 172 -4.32 -13.77 14.30
CA GLU A 172 -4.97 -14.29 15.52
C GLU A 172 -6.15 -15.24 15.22
N SER A 173 -6.71 -15.18 14.01
CA SER A 173 -7.77 -16.10 13.55
C SER A 173 -7.23 -17.33 12.82
N GLY A 174 -5.90 -17.47 12.76
CA GLY A 174 -5.19 -18.45 11.94
C GLY A 174 -4.82 -17.91 10.56
N LEU A 175 -4.45 -18.85 9.69
CA LEU A 175 -3.95 -18.64 8.34
C LEU A 175 -5.09 -18.17 7.43
N SER A 176 -4.78 -17.30 6.47
CA SER A 176 -5.76 -16.85 5.49
C SER A 176 -6.27 -18.01 4.61
N TYR A 177 -7.56 -17.96 4.25
CA TYR A 177 -8.18 -18.94 3.34
C TYR A 177 -7.88 -18.69 1.85
N ALA A 178 -7.54 -17.45 1.51
CA ALA A 178 -7.18 -17.03 0.16
C ALA A 178 -5.76 -16.48 0.18
N GLU A 179 -5.05 -16.63 -0.93
CA GLU A 179 -3.72 -16.06 -1.06
C GLU A 179 -3.75 -14.53 -0.88
N ASN A 180 -2.80 -14.02 -0.11
CA ASN A 180 -2.64 -12.57 0.10
C ASN A 180 -1.72 -11.97 -0.96
N TRP A 181 -0.80 -12.77 -1.48
CA TRP A 181 0.11 -12.37 -2.54
C TRP A 181 0.46 -13.59 -3.40
N ALA A 182 0.65 -13.35 -4.69
CA ALA A 182 1.08 -14.38 -5.62
C ALA A 182 1.99 -13.81 -6.70
N THR A 183 2.93 -14.63 -7.15
CA THR A 183 3.80 -14.35 -8.30
C THR A 183 3.88 -15.57 -9.21
N TYR A 184 4.29 -15.34 -10.46
CA TYR A 184 4.21 -16.33 -11.53
C TYR A 184 5.44 -16.23 -12.41
N GLY A 185 5.76 -17.33 -13.08
CA GLY A 185 6.77 -17.33 -14.12
C GLY A 185 6.46 -16.33 -15.24
N SER A 186 7.52 -15.86 -15.88
CA SER A 186 7.49 -14.93 -17.00
C SER A 186 7.44 -15.61 -18.38
N GLN A 187 7.70 -16.92 -18.44
CA GLN A 187 7.69 -17.71 -19.67
C GLN A 187 7.02 -19.09 -19.50
N ASP A 188 6.62 -19.69 -20.61
CA ASP A 188 6.09 -21.06 -20.63
C ASP A 188 7.16 -22.05 -20.15
N TYR A 189 6.74 -23.07 -19.40
CA TYR A 189 7.59 -24.16 -18.87
C TYR A 189 8.74 -23.70 -17.96
N GLU A 190 8.63 -22.52 -17.33
CA GLU A 190 9.66 -21.99 -16.42
C GLU A 190 9.82 -22.83 -15.14
N ASN A 191 8.76 -23.55 -14.76
CA ASN A 191 8.65 -24.26 -13.49
C ASN A 191 8.85 -23.32 -12.29
N TRP A 192 8.33 -22.09 -12.40
CA TRP A 192 8.44 -21.10 -11.35
C TRP A 192 7.76 -21.59 -10.06
N GLY A 193 8.48 -21.55 -8.95
CA GLY A 193 7.97 -22.07 -7.68
C GLY A 193 8.23 -23.56 -7.47
N LEU A 194 9.05 -24.22 -8.31
CA LEU A 194 9.53 -25.59 -8.04
C LEU A 194 10.33 -25.66 -6.73
N SER A 195 10.96 -24.55 -6.35
CA SER A 195 11.60 -24.41 -5.05
C SER A 195 11.25 -23.06 -4.44
N VAL A 196 10.91 -23.08 -3.16
CA VAL A 196 10.54 -21.91 -2.36
C VAL A 196 11.20 -22.06 -1.00
N ALA A 197 11.77 -20.99 -0.47
CA ALA A 197 12.35 -20.98 0.88
C ALA A 197 12.28 -19.56 1.48
N ALA A 198 12.24 -19.48 2.82
CA ALA A 198 12.57 -18.24 3.50
C ALA A 198 14.03 -17.87 3.20
N ALA A 199 14.24 -16.62 2.77
CA ALA A 199 15.55 -15.99 2.72
C ALA A 199 15.93 -15.35 4.07
N GLY A 200 14.95 -15.20 4.99
CA GLY A 200 15.08 -14.41 6.21
C GLY A 200 15.12 -12.91 5.92
N ASP A 201 15.43 -12.06 6.90
CA ASP A 201 15.61 -10.62 6.68
C ASP A 201 16.95 -10.35 5.96
N VAL A 202 17.01 -10.44 4.63
CA VAL A 202 18.23 -10.18 3.87
C VAL A 202 18.50 -8.68 3.75
N ASN A 203 17.46 -7.86 3.65
CA ASN A 203 17.54 -6.44 3.29
C ASN A 203 17.57 -5.45 4.49
N ARG A 204 17.37 -5.93 5.72
CA ARG A 204 17.40 -5.21 7.02
C ARG A 204 16.16 -4.43 7.40
N ASP A 205 15.04 -4.71 6.78
CA ASP A 205 13.78 -4.09 7.15
C ASP A 205 13.03 -4.86 8.24
N GLY A 206 13.55 -5.98 8.73
CA GLY A 206 12.97 -6.71 9.85
C GLY A 206 11.70 -7.50 9.50
N TYR A 207 11.41 -7.65 8.21
CA TYR A 207 10.41 -8.56 7.66
C TYR A 207 11.10 -9.85 7.18
N GLY A 208 10.35 -10.94 7.10
CA GLY A 208 10.80 -12.15 6.41
C GLY A 208 10.87 -11.89 4.90
N ASP A 209 11.98 -12.24 4.25
CA ASP A 209 12.09 -12.25 2.79
C ASP A 209 11.95 -13.68 2.26
N LEU A 210 11.52 -13.81 1.01
CA LEU A 210 11.34 -15.07 0.31
C LEU A 210 12.34 -15.21 -0.83
N ILE A 211 12.80 -16.43 -1.12
CA ILE A 211 13.51 -16.76 -2.36
C ILE A 211 12.76 -17.84 -3.12
N ILE A 212 12.59 -17.62 -4.43
CA ILE A 212 11.86 -18.50 -5.34
C ILE A 212 12.76 -18.89 -6.49
N GLY A 213 12.73 -20.17 -6.89
CA GLY A 213 13.44 -20.69 -8.05
C GLY A 213 12.51 -21.03 -9.23
N GLY A 214 12.93 -20.65 -10.43
CA GLY A 214 12.42 -21.08 -11.73
C GLY A 214 13.54 -21.77 -12.52
N PRO A 215 13.81 -23.06 -12.26
CA PRO A 215 15.01 -23.73 -12.77
C PRO A 215 15.01 -23.91 -14.30
N SER A 216 13.86 -23.75 -14.96
CA SER A 216 13.71 -23.89 -16.41
C SER A 216 13.57 -22.54 -17.12
N PHE A 217 13.94 -21.44 -16.48
CA PHE A 217 14.03 -20.11 -17.10
C PHE A 217 15.05 -20.08 -18.26
N ASP A 218 14.68 -19.41 -19.36
CA ASP A 218 15.44 -19.23 -20.59
C ASP A 218 15.75 -17.74 -20.78
N GLY A 219 17.03 -17.38 -20.72
CA GLY A 219 17.51 -16.02 -20.93
C GLY A 219 18.44 -15.92 -22.13
N ALA A 220 19.74 -15.96 -21.87
CA ALA A 220 20.76 -16.04 -22.92
C ALA A 220 21.05 -17.48 -23.37
N TYR A 221 20.70 -18.45 -22.54
CA TYR A 221 20.82 -19.88 -22.81
C TYR A 221 19.43 -20.53 -22.69
N THR A 222 19.38 -21.85 -22.76
CA THR A 222 18.16 -22.62 -22.47
C THR A 222 18.32 -23.29 -21.12
N GLN A 223 17.34 -23.14 -20.23
CA GLN A 223 17.28 -23.67 -18.88
C GLN A 223 18.51 -23.30 -18.04
N GLU A 224 19.00 -22.05 -18.16
CA GLU A 224 19.98 -21.54 -17.21
C GLU A 224 19.39 -21.34 -15.81
N GLY A 225 18.05 -21.25 -15.73
CA GLY A 225 17.32 -21.07 -14.50
C GLY A 225 17.42 -19.66 -13.91
N GLU A 226 16.48 -19.35 -13.04
CA GLU A 226 16.42 -18.11 -12.27
C GLU A 226 16.17 -18.44 -10.79
N ALA A 227 16.74 -17.62 -9.91
CA ALA A 227 16.36 -17.54 -8.51
C ALA A 227 16.22 -16.08 -8.11
N SER A 228 15.07 -15.71 -7.57
CA SER A 228 14.71 -14.32 -7.27
C SER A 228 14.29 -14.17 -5.82
N VAL A 229 14.79 -13.11 -5.20
CA VAL A 229 14.48 -12.73 -3.82
C VAL A 229 13.37 -11.69 -3.83
N PHE A 230 12.32 -11.96 -3.06
CA PHE A 230 11.18 -11.09 -2.85
C PHE A 230 11.26 -10.58 -1.43
N PHE A 231 11.30 -9.25 -1.29
CA PHE A 231 11.38 -8.64 0.03
C PHE A 231 10.01 -8.64 0.68
N GLY A 232 9.99 -8.99 1.96
CA GLY A 232 8.85 -8.74 2.83
C GLY A 232 8.62 -7.24 2.97
N GLY A 233 7.42 -6.88 3.41
CA GLY A 233 7.03 -5.52 3.67
C GLY A 233 5.55 -5.42 4.02
N GLY A 234 5.24 -4.51 4.93
CA GLY A 234 3.86 -4.09 5.21
C GLY A 234 3.67 -2.61 4.89
N ASP A 235 2.42 -2.14 5.01
CA ASP A 235 2.00 -0.73 4.79
C ASP A 235 2.78 0.30 5.63
N GLN A 236 3.57 -0.18 6.59
CA GLN A 236 4.39 0.62 7.48
C GLN A 236 5.82 0.12 7.31
N HIS A 237 6.68 0.81 6.55
CA HIS A 237 8.12 0.55 6.44
C HIS A 237 8.82 0.63 7.82
N THR A 238 8.65 -0.37 8.67
CA THR A 238 8.94 -0.32 10.11
C THR A 238 9.93 -1.38 10.53
N GLY A 239 11.07 -1.41 9.84
CA GLY A 239 12.25 -2.12 10.34
C GLY A 239 12.78 -1.59 11.65
N LEU A 240 13.86 -2.19 12.16
CA LEU A 240 14.38 -1.93 13.50
C LEU A 240 14.55 -0.42 13.74
N GLN A 241 13.60 0.21 14.43
CA GLN A 241 13.53 1.66 14.47
C GLN A 241 14.41 2.18 15.61
N ILE A 242 15.56 2.79 15.29
CA ILE A 242 16.60 3.11 16.27
C ILE A 242 16.60 4.59 16.65
N ALA A 243 16.67 4.89 17.94
CA ALA A 243 16.84 6.25 18.44
C ALA A 243 18.03 6.37 19.39
N GLN A 244 18.80 7.45 19.22
CA GLN A 244 19.79 7.91 20.19
C GLN A 244 19.24 9.15 20.91
N ARG A 245 19.14 9.07 22.25
CA ARG A 245 18.46 10.08 23.08
C ARG A 245 19.31 10.43 24.30
N ARG A 246 18.96 11.51 24.98
CA ARG A 246 19.49 11.83 26.31
C ARG A 246 19.20 10.69 27.27
N ALA A 247 20.06 10.51 28.27
CA ALA A 247 19.91 9.43 29.25
C ALA A 247 18.56 9.46 29.97
N ASP A 248 18.01 10.66 30.19
CA ASP A 248 16.69 10.94 30.78
C ASP A 248 15.53 10.87 29.79
N ASP A 249 15.78 10.51 28.52
CA ASP A 249 14.80 10.41 27.42
C ASP A 249 14.16 11.74 26.96
N THR A 250 14.59 12.87 27.51
CA THR A 250 13.93 14.18 27.29
C THR A 250 14.09 14.73 25.87
N ALA A 251 15.16 14.35 25.17
CA ALA A 251 15.42 14.80 23.80
C ALA A 251 16.28 13.80 23.01
N ALA A 252 16.18 13.83 21.68
CA ALA A 252 17.12 13.15 20.80
C ALA A 252 18.51 13.82 20.85
N ILE A 253 19.57 13.04 20.59
CA ILE A 253 20.94 13.56 20.46
C ILE A 253 21.39 13.39 19.00
N GLY A 254 22.04 14.40 18.42
CA GLY A 254 22.64 14.34 17.08
C GLY A 254 23.79 13.32 16.93
N ARG A 255 24.34 13.19 15.71
CA ARG A 255 25.39 12.21 15.39
C ARG A 255 26.60 12.34 16.34
N ASN A 256 27.18 11.19 16.73
CA ASN A 256 28.43 10.99 17.53
C ASN A 256 28.32 10.68 19.02
N GLY A 257 27.15 10.25 19.52
CA GLY A 257 27.08 9.78 20.92
C GLY A 257 27.52 10.82 21.94
N ALA A 258 27.52 12.10 21.58
CA ALA A 258 28.12 13.16 22.38
C ALA A 258 27.29 13.35 23.65
N THR A 259 27.83 12.88 24.77
CA THR A 259 27.23 13.14 26.08
C THR A 259 27.91 14.35 26.71
N HIS A 260 27.09 15.33 27.11
CA HIS A 260 27.51 16.57 27.77
C HIS A 260 27.38 16.49 29.29
N THR A 261 26.89 15.36 29.81
CA THR A 261 26.76 15.07 31.25
C THR A 261 27.40 13.71 31.56
N THR A 262 27.58 13.39 32.85
CA THR A 262 28.06 12.07 33.28
C THR A 262 27.03 10.96 33.11
N ASP A 263 25.78 11.32 32.80
CA ASP A 263 24.65 10.37 32.74
C ASP A 263 24.61 9.57 31.42
N GLY A 264 25.44 9.94 30.43
CA GLY A 264 25.60 9.19 29.19
C GLY A 264 24.53 9.49 28.14
N PHE A 265 24.12 8.48 27.36
CA PHE A 265 23.06 8.56 26.35
C PHE A 265 22.25 7.27 26.29
N LYS A 266 21.00 7.34 25.86
CA LYS A 266 20.10 6.19 25.69
C LYS A 266 20.10 5.74 24.23
N LEU A 267 20.24 4.45 24.02
CA LEU A 267 19.94 3.77 22.76
C LEU A 267 18.59 3.08 22.88
N GLN A 268 17.75 3.23 21.89
CA GLN A 268 16.43 2.62 21.83
C GLN A 268 16.23 1.98 20.46
N ALA A 269 15.56 0.83 20.41
CA ALA A 269 15.19 0.15 19.18
C ALA A 269 13.78 -0.44 19.29
N LEU A 270 13.00 -0.39 18.21
CA LEU A 270 11.83 -1.26 18.05
C LEU A 270 12.32 -2.65 17.61
N ALA A 271 12.31 -3.62 18.51
CA ALA A 271 12.75 -4.98 18.24
C ALA A 271 11.60 -5.83 17.70
N ARG A 272 11.78 -6.34 16.48
CA ARG A 272 10.95 -7.32 15.78
C ARG A 272 11.79 -8.53 15.40
N SER A 273 11.13 -9.66 15.20
CA SER A 273 11.74 -10.87 14.65
C SER A 273 11.15 -11.13 13.27
N PRO A 274 11.98 -11.47 12.27
CA PRO A 274 11.49 -11.85 10.94
C PRO A 274 10.81 -13.22 10.94
N LEU A 275 10.73 -13.89 12.09
CA LEU A 275 10.05 -15.17 12.29
C LEU A 275 8.68 -15.01 12.95
N GLY A 276 8.18 -13.79 13.10
CA GLY A 276 6.95 -13.48 13.84
C GLY A 276 7.18 -13.19 15.32
N ARG A 277 6.11 -13.26 16.11
CA ARG A 277 6.12 -12.90 17.53
C ARG A 277 7.06 -13.81 18.31
N THR A 278 7.93 -13.18 19.10
CA THR A 278 8.88 -13.90 19.95
C THR A 278 9.28 -13.01 21.13
N ARG A 279 10.07 -13.56 22.05
CA ARG A 279 10.66 -12.72 23.11
C ARG A 279 11.99 -12.14 22.65
N VAL A 280 12.16 -10.84 22.84
CA VAL A 280 13.30 -10.05 22.38
C VAL A 280 14.07 -9.37 23.52
N LYS A 281 15.36 -9.17 23.29
CA LYS A 281 16.26 -8.31 24.10
C LYS A 281 17.05 -7.37 23.21
N LEU A 282 17.45 -6.23 23.76
CA LEU A 282 18.38 -5.32 23.08
C LEU A 282 19.79 -5.57 23.61
N GLU A 283 20.73 -5.81 22.71
CA GLU A 283 22.16 -5.83 23.02
C GLU A 283 22.83 -4.60 22.39
N THR A 284 23.66 -3.90 23.15
CA THR A 284 24.38 -2.70 22.70
C THR A 284 25.87 -2.81 23.03
N GLU A 285 26.70 -2.18 22.22
CA GLU A 285 28.11 -1.95 22.49
C GLU A 285 28.43 -0.51 22.11
N ALA A 286 29.03 0.24 23.04
CA ALA A 286 29.46 1.62 22.80
C ALA A 286 30.94 1.79 23.13
N LYS A 287 31.65 2.49 22.26
CA LYS A 287 33.10 2.69 22.34
C LYS A 287 33.43 4.16 22.14
N ARG A 288 34.52 4.61 22.76
CA ARG A 288 35.09 5.95 22.53
C ARG A 288 35.56 6.08 21.08
N GLY A 289 35.48 7.30 20.53
CA GLY A 289 36.02 7.60 19.21
C GLY A 289 37.46 7.08 19.04
N ARG A 290 37.73 6.38 17.92
CA ARG A 290 39.00 5.70 17.56
C ARG A 290 39.25 4.33 18.20
N SER A 291 38.40 3.83 19.10
CA SER A 291 38.46 2.44 19.59
C SER A 291 37.59 1.53 18.72
N GLY A 292 38.05 0.35 18.31
CA GLY A 292 37.24 -0.59 17.52
C GLY A 292 36.15 -1.27 18.36
N PHE A 293 35.08 -1.74 17.71
CA PHE A 293 34.20 -2.74 18.33
C PHE A 293 34.96 -4.06 18.46
N ASP A 294 34.92 -4.65 19.63
CA ASP A 294 35.63 -5.90 19.96
C ASP A 294 34.77 -6.87 20.77
N GLY A 295 33.51 -6.50 21.06
CA GLY A 295 32.58 -7.31 21.84
C GLY A 295 32.75 -7.18 23.36
N SER A 296 33.77 -6.46 23.84
CA SER A 296 33.92 -6.15 25.27
C SER A 296 33.07 -4.95 25.67
N GLY A 297 32.44 -5.03 26.85
CA GLY A 297 31.56 -3.96 27.34
C GLY A 297 30.19 -3.93 26.64
N THR A 298 29.73 -5.07 26.09
CA THR A 298 28.35 -5.24 25.66
C THR A 298 27.40 -5.16 26.85
N ASN A 299 26.25 -4.54 26.65
CA ASN A 299 25.18 -4.44 27.62
C ASN A 299 23.88 -4.98 27.03
N ARG A 300 23.04 -5.56 27.88
CA ARG A 300 21.75 -6.14 27.48
C ARG A 300 20.63 -5.63 28.38
N THR A 301 19.43 -5.51 27.83
CA THR A 301 18.23 -5.34 28.65
C THR A 301 18.05 -6.56 29.59
N ALA A 302 17.60 -6.32 30.82
CA ALA A 302 17.59 -7.34 31.87
C ALA A 302 16.63 -8.49 31.57
N SER A 303 15.40 -8.17 31.15
CA SER A 303 14.33 -9.15 30.91
C SER A 303 14.10 -9.38 29.43
N TRP A 304 13.72 -10.61 29.09
CA TRP A 304 13.11 -10.92 27.81
C TRP A 304 11.74 -10.24 27.75
N THR A 305 11.44 -9.60 26.62
CA THR A 305 10.18 -8.86 26.42
C THR A 305 9.49 -9.46 25.22
N ASP A 306 8.22 -9.82 25.36
CA ASP A 306 7.39 -10.24 24.23
C ASP A 306 7.34 -9.11 23.18
N SER A 307 7.65 -9.42 21.92
CA SER A 307 7.60 -8.46 20.82
C SER A 307 6.16 -8.02 20.54
N GLY A 308 5.17 -8.85 20.86
CA GLY A 308 3.79 -8.68 20.37
C GLY A 308 3.73 -8.59 18.84
N THR A 309 2.61 -8.09 18.34
CA THR A 309 2.32 -7.92 16.91
C THR A 309 2.94 -6.66 16.29
N SER A 310 3.31 -5.68 17.13
CA SER A 310 3.87 -4.40 16.65
C SER A 310 5.39 -4.28 16.83
N GLY A 311 6.01 -5.24 17.50
CA GLY A 311 7.39 -5.15 17.99
C GLY A 311 7.49 -4.46 19.37
N ALA A 312 8.57 -4.75 20.10
CA ALA A 312 8.81 -4.19 21.43
C ALA A 312 9.83 -3.05 21.40
N VAL A 313 9.48 -1.89 21.95
CA VAL A 313 10.43 -0.79 22.12
C VAL A 313 11.34 -1.07 23.31
N LEU A 314 12.59 -1.42 23.04
CA LEU A 314 13.61 -1.69 24.04
C LEU A 314 14.60 -0.54 24.11
N SER A 315 15.13 -0.26 25.30
CA SER A 315 16.15 0.77 25.46
C SER A 315 17.22 0.41 26.48
N GLN A 316 18.43 0.88 26.23
CA GLN A 316 19.59 0.71 27.08
C GLN A 316 20.32 2.04 27.25
N VAL A 317 20.55 2.43 28.50
CA VAL A 317 21.38 3.60 28.81
C VAL A 317 22.85 3.19 28.74
N VAL A 318 23.61 3.91 27.91
CA VAL A 318 25.07 3.82 27.82
C VAL A 318 25.65 4.90 28.73
N THR A 319 26.15 4.49 29.90
CA THR A 319 26.80 5.37 30.87
C THR A 319 28.28 5.57 30.55
N GLY A 320 28.81 6.77 30.77
CA GLY A 320 30.25 7.03 30.64
C GLY A 320 30.59 8.51 30.73
N GLU A 321 31.87 8.80 30.89
CA GLU A 321 32.39 10.17 30.92
C GLU A 321 31.97 10.98 29.67
N PRO A 322 31.85 12.32 29.75
CA PRO A 322 31.55 13.18 28.62
C PRO A 322 32.48 12.97 27.40
N GLY A 323 31.92 13.10 26.21
CA GLY A 323 32.66 13.02 24.94
C GLY A 323 31.99 12.18 23.86
N ASN A 324 32.71 11.92 22.77
CA ASN A 324 32.18 11.28 21.57
C ASN A 324 32.28 9.75 21.65
N TYR A 325 31.16 9.09 21.34
CA TYR A 325 31.04 7.64 21.24
C TYR A 325 30.58 7.24 19.85
N HIS A 326 30.94 6.03 19.46
CA HIS A 326 30.25 5.29 18.41
C HIS A 326 29.71 4.00 19.03
N TRP A 327 28.63 3.49 18.47
CA TRP A 327 27.90 2.37 19.05
C TRP A 327 27.33 1.46 17.99
N ARG A 328 27.11 0.20 18.37
CA ARG A 328 26.33 -0.77 17.63
C ARG A 328 25.27 -1.39 18.54
N LEU A 329 24.17 -1.83 17.96
CA LEU A 329 23.12 -2.56 18.68
C LEU A 329 22.54 -3.69 17.83
N ARG A 330 21.84 -4.63 18.46
CA ARG A 330 21.07 -5.68 17.79
C ARG A 330 19.92 -6.18 18.68
N ALA A 331 18.90 -6.74 18.06
CA ALA A 331 17.93 -7.56 18.77
C ALA A 331 18.53 -8.95 19.02
N LEU A 332 18.32 -9.48 20.21
CA LEU A 332 18.48 -10.90 20.51
C LEU A 332 17.09 -11.52 20.51
N TYR A 333 17.00 -12.73 20.01
CA TYR A 333 15.79 -13.53 19.98
C TYR A 333 15.93 -14.65 21.00
N ASP A 334 14.83 -14.97 21.68
CA ASP A 334 14.86 -15.99 22.74
C ASP A 334 15.21 -17.35 22.14
N PRO A 335 16.29 -18.01 22.60
CA PRO A 335 16.69 -19.30 22.05
C PRO A 335 15.65 -20.39 22.22
N ALA A 336 14.72 -20.24 23.17
CA ALA A 336 13.63 -21.21 23.36
C ALA A 336 12.60 -21.19 22.23
N SER A 337 12.44 -20.05 21.54
CA SER A 337 11.47 -19.87 20.45
C SER A 337 12.13 -19.53 19.11
N SER A 338 13.45 -19.35 19.07
CA SER A 338 14.19 -18.96 17.86
C SER A 338 15.65 -19.44 17.88
N PRO A 339 15.93 -20.75 18.01
CA PRO A 339 17.29 -21.26 18.16
C PRO A 339 18.15 -21.13 16.89
N LEU A 340 17.54 -21.12 15.70
CA LEU A 340 18.24 -20.99 14.41
C LEU A 340 18.62 -19.54 14.08
N LEU A 341 17.91 -18.57 14.66
CA LEU A 341 18.21 -17.14 14.54
C LEU A 341 18.32 -16.53 15.94
N PRO A 342 19.46 -16.67 16.64
CA PRO A 342 19.59 -16.22 18.04
C PRO A 342 19.70 -14.70 18.20
N ALA A 343 20.01 -13.98 17.12
CA ALA A 343 20.15 -12.54 17.13
C ALA A 343 20.04 -11.95 15.73
N SER A 344 19.56 -10.71 15.66
CA SER A 344 19.74 -9.90 14.46
C SER A 344 21.22 -9.59 14.26
N ARG A 345 21.59 -9.14 13.05
CA ARG A 345 22.92 -8.58 12.81
C ARG A 345 23.17 -7.34 13.68
N TRP A 346 24.44 -7.02 13.89
CA TRP A 346 24.83 -5.75 14.47
C TRP A 346 24.50 -4.59 13.54
N ILE A 347 23.83 -3.58 14.09
CA ILE A 347 23.50 -2.32 13.40
C ILE A 347 24.37 -1.22 13.99
N THR A 348 24.99 -0.43 13.11
CA THR A 348 25.76 0.76 13.44
C THR A 348 25.33 1.89 12.51
N ILE A 349 25.27 3.12 12.98
CA ILE A 349 25.01 4.29 12.12
C ILE A 349 26.36 4.83 11.62
N PRO A 350 26.70 4.77 10.33
CA PRO A 350 27.88 5.46 9.81
C PRO A 350 27.60 6.97 9.71
N TRP A 351 28.67 7.76 9.69
CA TRP A 351 28.64 9.24 9.54
C TRP A 351 27.92 9.75 8.27
N GLY A 352 27.36 8.89 7.40
CA GLY A 352 26.77 9.24 6.10
C GLY A 352 25.76 8.27 5.44
N GLY A 353 25.01 7.41 6.17
CA GLY A 353 23.89 6.62 5.61
C GLY A 353 24.23 5.22 5.07
N TRP A 354 23.27 4.33 4.78
CA TRP A 354 22.42 4.36 3.56
C TRP A 354 20.92 4.66 3.69
N ARG A 355 20.38 5.05 4.86
CA ARG A 355 19.22 5.98 5.06
C ARG A 355 18.62 5.80 6.46
N GLU A 356 19.13 6.61 7.39
CA GLU A 356 18.44 7.19 8.57
C GLU A 356 17.31 6.36 9.26
N SER A 357 17.66 5.44 10.15
CA SER A 357 16.69 4.67 10.95
C SER A 357 16.04 5.45 12.13
N ARG A 358 15.69 6.73 11.91
CA ARG A 358 15.07 7.77 12.78
C ARG A 358 15.98 8.88 13.33
N VAL A 359 16.37 9.81 12.44
CA VAL A 359 16.06 11.23 12.72
C VAL A 359 14.65 11.44 12.16
N ARG A 360 13.70 11.96 12.94
CA ARG A 360 12.32 12.14 12.45
C ARG A 360 12.32 13.01 11.19
N HIS A 361 12.13 12.42 10.02
CA HIS A 361 11.17 12.94 9.07
C HIS A 361 10.09 11.87 8.99
N SER A 362 9.10 11.98 9.87
CA SER A 362 7.76 11.74 9.37
C SER A 362 7.62 12.73 8.20
N THR A 363 7.63 12.17 7.00
CA THR A 363 7.66 12.95 5.78
C THR A 363 6.24 13.37 5.50
N PHE A 364 6.06 14.68 5.33
CA PHE A 364 4.73 15.22 5.13
C PHE A 364 4.67 15.94 3.80
N ILE A 365 3.56 15.75 3.11
CA ILE A 365 3.11 16.68 2.09
C ILE A 365 2.03 17.51 2.76
N GLY A 366 2.18 18.82 2.66
CA GLY A 366 1.26 19.76 3.25
C GLY A 366 1.36 21.09 2.54
N GLY A 367 0.47 21.96 2.94
CA GLY A 367 0.41 23.31 2.42
C GLY A 367 -0.88 23.95 2.86
N SER A 368 -1.37 24.85 2.03
CA SER A 368 -2.44 25.74 2.44
C SER A 368 -3.44 26.03 1.34
N VAL A 369 -4.65 26.41 1.73
CA VAL A 369 -5.66 26.92 0.80
C VAL A 369 -6.06 28.32 1.27
N TRP A 370 -6.10 29.28 0.35
CA TRP A 370 -6.53 30.65 0.65
C TRP A 370 -7.47 31.18 -0.43
N GLU A 371 -8.19 32.24 -0.10
CA GLU A 371 -9.03 32.97 -1.05
C GLU A 371 -8.18 34.05 -1.72
N ASP A 372 -7.97 33.91 -3.03
CA ASP A 372 -7.26 34.89 -3.85
C ASP A 372 -8.25 35.97 -4.30
N TRP A 373 -8.07 37.19 -3.79
CA TRP A 373 -9.01 38.30 -4.02
C TRP A 373 -8.74 39.09 -5.28
N ASN A 374 -7.50 39.10 -5.75
CA ASN A 374 -7.08 39.88 -6.92
C ASN A 374 -6.82 38.99 -8.15
N GLY A 375 -6.83 37.66 -7.97
CA GLY A 375 -6.66 36.65 -9.02
C GLY A 375 -5.25 36.61 -9.59
N ASP A 376 -4.24 37.08 -8.85
CA ASP A 376 -2.86 37.16 -9.34
C ASP A 376 -2.05 35.88 -9.11
N GLY A 377 -2.62 34.90 -8.40
CA GLY A 377 -1.98 33.62 -8.11
C GLY A 377 -0.99 33.66 -6.95
N ILE A 378 -0.84 34.79 -6.26
CA ILE A 378 0.14 35.01 -5.19
C ILE A 378 -0.57 35.42 -3.91
N ARG A 379 -0.33 34.66 -2.83
CA ARG A 379 -0.90 34.90 -1.51
C ARG A 379 -0.42 36.23 -0.92
N GLY A 380 -1.29 37.22 -0.96
CA GLY A 380 -1.09 38.52 -0.31
C GLY A 380 -1.28 38.47 1.21
N LEU A 381 -0.70 39.45 1.93
CA LEU A 381 -0.84 39.57 3.40
C LEU A 381 -2.29 39.76 3.90
N SER A 382 -3.21 40.17 3.03
CA SER A 382 -4.62 40.45 3.37
C SER A 382 -5.59 39.37 2.89
N GLU A 383 -5.08 38.30 2.27
CA GLU A 383 -5.89 37.24 1.69
C GLU A 383 -6.21 36.16 2.73
N PRO A 384 -7.49 35.84 2.96
CA PRO A 384 -7.87 34.96 4.05
C PRO A 384 -7.62 33.47 3.71
N ARG A 385 -7.29 32.71 4.74
CA ARG A 385 -7.18 31.24 4.68
C ARG A 385 -8.56 30.58 4.60
N LEU A 386 -8.68 29.48 3.84
CA LEU A 386 -9.93 28.75 3.67
C LEU A 386 -9.92 27.43 4.44
N ALA A 387 -10.82 27.31 5.42
CA ALA A 387 -11.02 26.11 6.22
C ALA A 387 -12.01 25.14 5.57
N ASN A 388 -11.93 23.86 5.95
CA ASN A 388 -12.83 22.79 5.53
C ASN A 388 -12.86 22.53 4.00
N VAL A 389 -11.78 22.85 3.30
CA VAL A 389 -11.57 22.48 1.89
C VAL A 389 -11.06 21.05 1.85
N ARG A 390 -11.68 20.20 1.02
CA ARG A 390 -11.27 18.79 0.87
C ARG A 390 -10.03 18.70 -0.02
N VAL A 391 -9.03 17.95 0.45
CA VAL A 391 -7.77 17.71 -0.25
C VAL A 391 -7.53 16.21 -0.32
N GLU A 392 -7.08 15.71 -1.46
CA GLU A 392 -6.75 14.31 -1.69
C GLU A 392 -5.26 14.15 -1.99
N LEU A 393 -4.66 13.07 -1.48
CA LEU A 393 -3.34 12.61 -1.89
C LEU A 393 -3.51 11.58 -3.01
N ILE A 394 -2.92 11.84 -4.16
CA ILE A 394 -3.03 11.01 -5.37
C ILE A 394 -1.71 10.26 -5.59
N ASP A 395 -1.77 8.96 -5.85
CA ASP A 395 -0.59 8.16 -6.20
C ASP A 395 -0.17 8.31 -7.68
N SER A 396 0.94 7.68 -8.07
CA SER A 396 1.44 7.71 -9.44
C SER A 396 0.52 7.03 -10.48
N TRP A 397 -0.50 6.32 -10.03
CA TRP A 397 -1.49 5.63 -10.87
C TRP A 397 -2.80 6.44 -11.01
N GLY A 398 -2.91 7.58 -10.31
CA GLY A 398 -4.06 8.49 -10.39
C GLY A 398 -5.15 8.21 -9.34
N TYR A 399 -4.91 7.32 -8.38
CA TYR A 399 -5.88 6.98 -7.33
C TYR A 399 -5.69 7.82 -6.08
N ALA A 400 -6.81 8.20 -5.44
CA ALA A 400 -6.79 8.88 -4.15
C ALA A 400 -6.49 7.88 -3.03
N VAL A 401 -5.33 8.02 -2.38
CA VAL A 401 -4.85 7.12 -1.32
C VAL A 401 -5.08 7.67 0.09
N GLN A 402 -5.21 8.98 0.25
CA GLN A 402 -5.58 9.63 1.51
C GLN A 402 -6.46 10.87 1.26
N VAL A 403 -7.24 11.27 2.27
CA VAL A 403 -8.12 12.46 2.24
C VAL A 403 -7.93 13.27 3.52
N ALA A 404 -7.79 14.58 3.38
CA ALA A 404 -7.71 15.55 4.48
C ALA A 404 -8.66 16.73 4.23
N TYR A 405 -8.92 17.50 5.28
CA TYR A 405 -9.65 18.77 5.20
C TYR A 405 -8.78 19.87 5.79
N THR A 406 -8.79 21.05 5.18
CA THR A 406 -8.05 22.19 5.73
C THR A 406 -8.61 22.60 7.09
N ASP A 407 -7.72 22.94 8.02
CA ASP A 407 -8.10 23.39 9.36
C ASP A 407 -8.58 24.86 9.37
N THR A 408 -8.89 25.41 10.55
CA THR A 408 -9.32 26.82 10.70
C THR A 408 -8.26 27.85 10.26
N ALA A 409 -7.01 27.43 10.08
CA ALA A 409 -5.92 28.23 9.53
C ALA A 409 -5.69 27.97 8.03
N GLY A 410 -6.56 27.18 7.39
CA GLY A 410 -6.48 26.79 5.98
C GLY A 410 -5.34 25.83 5.67
N LEU A 411 -4.78 25.16 6.67
CA LEU A 411 -3.65 24.24 6.51
C LEU A 411 -4.13 22.79 6.42
N TYR A 412 -3.44 21.99 5.60
CA TYR A 412 -3.67 20.55 5.51
C TYR A 412 -2.34 19.78 5.54
N ARG A 413 -2.41 18.47 5.78
CA ARG A 413 -1.24 17.61 5.88
C ARG A 413 -1.57 16.14 5.64
N PHE A 414 -0.67 15.47 4.93
CA PHE A 414 -0.62 14.02 4.74
C PHE A 414 0.70 13.47 5.26
N GLU A 415 0.68 12.29 5.88
CA GLU A 415 1.88 11.50 6.16
C GLU A 415 2.15 10.59 4.98
N VAL A 416 3.36 10.67 4.41
CA VAL A 416 3.67 10.05 3.13
C VAL A 416 4.94 9.20 3.19
N ASP A 417 5.00 8.21 2.31
CA ASP A 417 6.20 7.41 2.09
C ASP A 417 7.25 8.25 1.31
N PRO A 418 8.46 8.47 1.84
CA PRO A 418 9.50 9.22 1.16
C PRO A 418 10.07 8.53 -0.09
N SER A 419 9.67 7.31 -0.42
CA SER A 419 10.11 6.59 -1.63
C SER A 419 9.13 6.71 -2.80
N THR A 420 7.89 7.09 -2.54
CA THR A 420 6.80 7.18 -3.53
C THR A 420 6.66 8.60 -4.08
N ARG A 421 6.19 8.76 -5.32
CA ARG A 421 5.77 10.05 -5.89
C ARG A 421 4.28 10.23 -5.65
N TYR A 422 3.87 11.43 -5.23
CA TYR A 422 2.46 11.76 -5.04
C TYR A 422 2.11 13.07 -5.74
N ALA A 423 0.85 13.26 -6.09
CA ALA A 423 0.29 14.58 -6.38
C ALA A 423 -0.72 14.95 -5.29
N VAL A 424 -0.98 16.24 -5.13
CA VAL A 424 -2.10 16.72 -4.29
C VAL A 424 -3.22 17.18 -5.22
N ARG A 425 -4.45 16.69 -4.97
CA ARG A 425 -5.65 17.18 -5.64
C ARG A 425 -6.49 17.99 -4.66
N PHE A 426 -6.67 19.27 -4.96
CA PHE A 426 -7.60 20.13 -4.27
C PHE A 426 -8.99 19.97 -4.86
N VAL A 427 -10.00 19.75 -4.01
CA VAL A 427 -11.40 19.70 -4.48
C VAL A 427 -12.02 21.07 -4.30
N ARG A 428 -12.35 21.71 -5.43
CA ARG A 428 -12.97 23.04 -5.45
C ARG A 428 -14.28 23.07 -4.66
N PRO A 429 -14.40 23.95 -3.65
CA PRO A 429 -15.69 24.28 -3.07
C PRO A 429 -16.61 24.97 -4.10
N TYR A 430 -17.92 24.85 -3.92
CA TYR A 430 -18.89 25.53 -4.77
C TYR A 430 -18.70 27.06 -4.71
N GLY A 431 -18.72 27.74 -5.86
CA GLY A 431 -18.53 29.20 -5.99
C GLY A 431 -17.06 29.65 -5.97
N TYR A 432 -16.12 28.74 -6.23
CA TYR A 432 -14.68 29.04 -6.31
C TYR A 432 -14.06 28.42 -7.57
N GLY A 433 -13.22 29.19 -8.23
CA GLY A 433 -12.31 28.73 -9.28
C GLY A 433 -10.88 28.68 -8.76
N PHE A 434 -10.02 27.87 -9.39
CA PHE A 434 -8.58 27.95 -9.13
C PHE A 434 -8.02 29.24 -9.72
N THR A 435 -7.09 29.88 -9.01
CA THR A 435 -6.33 31.01 -9.54
C THR A 435 -5.21 30.56 -10.46
N LEU A 436 -4.36 31.48 -10.93
CA LEU A 436 -3.20 31.17 -11.76
C LEU A 436 -2.16 30.32 -11.02
N GLN A 437 -1.66 29.29 -11.70
CA GLN A 437 -0.62 28.37 -11.19
C GLN A 437 0.78 28.97 -11.35
N ASP A 438 1.69 28.70 -10.40
CA ASP A 438 3.14 28.99 -10.43
C ASP A 438 3.48 30.46 -10.76
N GLN A 439 2.90 31.42 -10.02
CA GLN A 439 3.05 32.86 -10.26
C GLN A 439 4.11 33.53 -9.37
N GLY A 440 4.86 34.47 -9.94
CA GLY A 440 5.88 35.21 -9.20
C GLY A 440 7.21 34.46 -9.12
N GLY A 441 7.98 34.69 -8.06
CA GLY A 441 9.30 34.05 -7.87
C GLY A 441 9.54 33.57 -6.43
N ASP A 442 8.50 33.60 -5.60
CA ASP A 442 8.51 33.08 -4.23
C ASP A 442 7.49 31.96 -4.15
N ASP A 443 8.01 30.74 -4.32
CA ASP A 443 7.30 29.44 -4.34
C ASP A 443 6.46 29.17 -3.07
N THR A 444 6.68 29.94 -2.00
CA THR A 444 5.96 29.76 -0.72
C THR A 444 4.65 30.54 -0.65
N LEU A 445 4.38 31.37 -1.66
CA LEU A 445 3.24 32.27 -1.71
C LEU A 445 2.32 31.97 -2.88
N ASP A 446 2.74 31.28 -3.92
CA ASP A 446 1.93 31.03 -5.09
C ASP A 446 1.16 29.72 -5.05
N SER A 447 0.27 29.56 -6.03
CA SER A 447 -0.63 28.42 -6.13
C SER A 447 -0.01 27.35 -7.02
N ASP A 448 0.11 26.13 -6.50
CA ASP A 448 0.65 24.96 -7.23
C ASP A 448 -0.42 24.16 -7.97
N ALA A 449 -1.70 24.45 -7.70
CA ALA A 449 -2.82 23.72 -8.25
C ALA A 449 -3.07 24.07 -9.74
N ASP A 450 -3.17 23.05 -10.59
CA ASP A 450 -3.57 23.21 -11.98
C ASP A 450 -4.97 23.84 -12.08
N THR A 451 -5.11 24.81 -12.99
CA THR A 451 -6.28 25.68 -13.05
C THR A 451 -7.58 24.96 -13.45
N VAL A 452 -7.48 23.75 -14.02
CA VAL A 452 -8.62 22.97 -14.50
C VAL A 452 -8.89 21.79 -13.58
N THR A 453 -7.85 21.04 -13.22
CA THR A 453 -7.94 19.76 -12.50
C THR A 453 -7.78 19.91 -10.99
N GLY A 454 -7.14 20.98 -10.53
CA GLY A 454 -6.79 21.16 -9.12
C GLY A 454 -5.67 20.26 -8.63
N GLU A 455 -4.97 19.59 -9.55
CA GLU A 455 -3.85 18.72 -9.23
C GLU A 455 -2.53 19.47 -9.31
N THR A 456 -1.60 19.12 -8.42
CA THR A 456 -0.21 19.54 -8.53
C THR A 456 0.55 18.62 -9.50
N VAL A 457 1.75 19.03 -9.89
CA VAL A 457 2.72 18.09 -10.48
C VAL A 457 3.05 16.95 -9.51
N LEU A 458 3.57 15.83 -10.03
CA LEU A 458 4.07 14.74 -9.20
C LEU A 458 5.26 15.22 -8.34
N ILE A 459 5.04 15.21 -7.05
CA ILE A 459 5.97 15.60 -6.00
C ILE A 459 6.94 14.44 -5.77
N GLY A 460 8.25 14.76 -5.74
CA GLY A 460 9.30 13.76 -5.56
C GLY A 460 10.18 13.95 -4.34
N PRO A 461 10.77 12.86 -3.82
CA PRO A 461 11.75 12.92 -2.77
C PRO A 461 13.07 13.57 -3.23
N PRO A 462 13.80 14.21 -2.29
CA PRO A 462 13.50 14.28 -0.86
C PRO A 462 12.43 15.33 -0.55
N TYR A 463 11.44 14.94 0.23
CA TYR A 463 10.43 15.84 0.80
C TYR A 463 11.00 16.54 2.04
N GLY A 464 10.78 17.85 2.20
CA GLY A 464 11.28 18.64 3.33
C GLY A 464 10.66 18.23 4.69
N SER A 465 11.33 18.55 5.81
CA SER A 465 10.66 18.54 7.11
C SER A 465 9.82 19.81 7.20
N PHE A 466 8.51 19.64 7.16
CA PHE A 466 7.53 20.69 7.39
C PHE A 466 7.47 21.74 6.27
N ASP A 467 6.71 21.44 5.22
CA ASP A 467 6.25 22.42 4.22
C ASP A 467 4.78 22.78 4.50
N ALA A 468 4.50 23.59 5.52
CA ALA A 468 3.15 24.13 5.73
C ALA A 468 2.74 25.15 4.65
N ASP A 469 3.64 25.48 3.72
CA ASP A 469 3.46 26.45 2.64
C ASP A 469 3.96 25.91 1.27
N GLY A 470 4.24 24.60 1.13
CA GLY A 470 4.93 24.10 -0.08
C GLY A 470 4.06 23.54 -1.20
N TRP A 471 2.82 23.12 -0.92
CA TRP A 471 1.87 22.68 -1.95
C TRP A 471 0.51 23.28 -1.67
N SER A 472 0.19 24.38 -2.31
CA SER A 472 -0.93 25.22 -1.92
C SER A 472 -1.84 25.57 -3.09
N ALA A 473 -3.07 25.98 -2.79
CA ALA A 473 -4.04 26.38 -3.79
C ALA A 473 -4.64 27.74 -3.46
N GLY A 474 -4.47 28.69 -4.37
CA GLY A 474 -5.24 29.92 -4.39
C GLY A 474 -6.60 29.66 -5.03
N LEU A 475 -7.66 29.92 -4.30
CA LEU A 475 -9.01 29.83 -4.81
C LEU A 475 -9.54 31.23 -5.01
N ARG A 476 -9.73 31.62 -6.28
CA ARG A 476 -10.43 32.85 -6.57
C ARG A 476 -11.90 32.58 -6.30
N LYS A 477 -12.49 33.41 -5.44
CA LYS A 477 -13.94 33.48 -5.37
C LYS A 477 -14.40 33.95 -6.73
N GLU A 478 -14.89 33.01 -7.54
CA GLU A 478 -15.70 33.35 -8.68
C GLU A 478 -16.92 33.96 -8.03
N GLY A 479 -16.93 35.30 -8.04
CA GLY A 479 -17.84 36.12 -7.26
C GLY A 479 -19.23 35.50 -7.34
N PRO A 480 -20.01 35.56 -6.25
CA PRO A 480 -21.24 34.77 -6.11
C PRO A 480 -21.94 34.79 -7.44
N CYS A 481 -22.07 33.61 -8.07
CA CYS A 481 -22.66 33.47 -9.38
C CYS A 481 -23.83 34.47 -9.47
N TYR A 482 -23.77 35.39 -10.43
CA TYR A 482 -24.83 36.36 -10.64
C TYR A 482 -25.78 35.70 -11.63
N PRO A 483 -26.83 34.99 -11.18
CA PRO A 483 -27.81 34.48 -12.12
C PRO A 483 -28.41 35.70 -12.84
N PRO A 484 -28.73 35.59 -14.13
CA PRO A 484 -29.53 36.62 -14.78
C PRO A 484 -30.84 36.77 -14.01
N ASP A 485 -31.10 37.95 -13.48
CA ASP A 485 -32.25 38.23 -12.61
C ASP A 485 -33.32 39.07 -13.33
N GLU A 486 -33.05 39.52 -14.55
CA GLU A 486 -33.98 40.23 -15.42
C GLU A 486 -34.26 39.45 -16.71
N ALA A 487 -35.50 39.57 -17.22
CA ALA A 487 -35.89 38.92 -18.47
C ALA A 487 -35.27 39.65 -19.67
N VAL A 488 -34.88 38.89 -20.69
CA VAL A 488 -34.41 39.45 -21.97
C VAL A 488 -35.58 39.71 -22.90
N TYR A 489 -35.40 40.63 -23.84
CA TYR A 489 -36.48 41.06 -24.74
C TYR A 489 -36.06 40.87 -26.21
N ILE A 490 -36.88 40.19 -27.00
CA ILE A 490 -36.71 40.16 -28.46
C ILE A 490 -37.21 41.50 -29.02
N ALA A 491 -36.27 42.40 -29.32
CA ALA A 491 -36.54 43.77 -29.76
C ALA A 491 -37.06 43.84 -31.21
N SER A 492 -36.56 42.95 -32.08
CA SER A 492 -37.07 42.77 -33.43
C SER A 492 -36.88 41.36 -33.93
N VAL A 493 -37.75 40.97 -34.86
CA VAL A 493 -37.65 39.73 -35.64
C VAL A 493 -37.59 40.14 -37.10
N ARG A 494 -36.55 39.72 -37.81
CA ARG A 494 -36.31 40.04 -39.22
C ARG A 494 -35.88 38.79 -40.00
N GLN A 495 -35.80 38.90 -41.32
CA GLN A 495 -35.29 37.82 -42.16
C GLN A 495 -33.92 38.18 -42.73
N ASP A 496 -33.03 37.19 -42.85
CA ASP A 496 -31.75 37.36 -43.54
C ASP A 496 -31.89 37.21 -45.07
N ALA A 497 -30.77 37.29 -45.79
CA ALA A 497 -30.78 37.14 -47.26
C ALA A 497 -31.19 35.74 -47.76
N ASN A 498 -31.24 34.75 -46.87
CA ASN A 498 -31.60 33.36 -47.15
C ASN A 498 -33.00 33.01 -46.60
N ASP A 499 -33.79 34.01 -46.18
CA ASP A 499 -35.14 33.86 -45.62
C ASP A 499 -35.19 33.21 -44.21
N ASN A 500 -34.04 33.10 -43.53
CA ASN A 500 -33.97 32.61 -42.14
C ASN A 500 -34.46 33.67 -41.16
N THR A 501 -35.03 33.24 -40.03
CA THR A 501 -35.49 34.16 -38.98
C THR A 501 -34.31 34.62 -38.13
N VAL A 502 -34.11 35.93 -38.02
CA VAL A 502 -33.09 36.56 -37.16
C VAL A 502 -33.78 37.27 -36.00
N LEU A 503 -33.34 36.97 -34.78
CA LEU A 503 -33.79 37.60 -33.54
C LEU A 503 -32.76 38.63 -33.10
N ASP A 504 -33.20 39.86 -32.84
CA ASP A 504 -32.38 40.88 -32.17
C ASP A 504 -32.81 40.93 -30.69
N ILE A 505 -31.96 40.46 -29.80
CA ILE A 505 -32.23 40.32 -28.36
C ILE A 505 -31.59 41.49 -27.59
N GLN A 506 -32.38 42.14 -26.76
CA GLN A 506 -31.94 43.15 -25.81
C GLN A 506 -31.88 42.55 -24.42
N ASP A 507 -30.70 42.66 -23.83
CA ASP A 507 -30.41 42.13 -22.51
C ASP A 507 -30.17 43.28 -21.52
N PRO A 508 -31.06 43.46 -20.52
CA PRO A 508 -30.87 44.47 -19.48
C PRO A 508 -29.99 43.97 -18.32
N ASN A 509 -29.64 42.68 -18.28
CA ASN A 509 -28.82 42.11 -17.22
C ASN A 509 -27.42 42.72 -17.24
N GLN A 510 -26.75 42.69 -16.07
CA GLN A 510 -25.37 43.15 -15.99
C GLN A 510 -24.47 42.24 -16.85
N PRO A 511 -23.47 42.77 -17.58
CA PRO A 511 -22.61 41.95 -18.45
C PRO A 511 -21.91 40.77 -17.76
N ARG A 512 -21.73 40.82 -16.44
CA ARG A 512 -21.14 39.75 -15.62
C ARG A 512 -22.12 38.65 -15.19
N ALA A 513 -23.42 38.85 -15.43
CA ALA A 513 -24.48 37.92 -15.07
C ALA A 513 -24.89 37.03 -16.26
N VAL A 514 -24.28 37.23 -17.44
CA VAL A 514 -24.69 36.57 -18.68
C VAL A 514 -23.46 36.10 -19.45
N THR A 515 -23.41 34.81 -19.75
CA THR A 515 -22.36 34.19 -20.56
C THR A 515 -22.90 33.68 -21.90
N GLY A 516 -24.22 33.58 -22.04
CA GLY A 516 -24.90 33.19 -23.28
C GLY A 516 -26.43 33.28 -23.15
N TYR A 517 -27.15 32.84 -24.19
CA TYR A 517 -28.60 32.83 -24.23
C TYR A 517 -29.16 31.47 -24.66
N ASN A 518 -30.34 31.13 -24.15
CA ASN A 518 -31.10 29.97 -24.58
C ASN A 518 -32.31 30.41 -25.41
N ILE A 519 -32.57 29.72 -26.52
CA ILE A 519 -33.67 30.01 -27.43
C ILE A 519 -34.65 28.85 -27.46
N TYR A 520 -35.90 29.16 -27.16
CA TYR A 520 -37.02 28.25 -27.18
C TYR A 520 -37.96 28.59 -28.34
N ARG A 521 -38.59 27.58 -28.93
CA ARG A 521 -39.51 27.78 -30.06
C ARG A 521 -40.72 26.87 -29.98
N SER A 522 -41.91 27.42 -30.24
CA SER A 522 -43.18 26.68 -30.31
C SER A 522 -44.01 27.14 -31.50
N SER A 523 -44.80 26.23 -32.07
CA SER A 523 -45.85 26.57 -33.07
C SER A 523 -47.21 26.90 -32.42
N ASP A 524 -47.31 26.78 -31.10
CA ASP A 524 -48.52 27.05 -30.32
C ASP A 524 -48.22 28.06 -29.19
N ALA A 525 -48.75 29.27 -29.34
CA ALA A 525 -48.62 30.34 -28.35
C ALA A 525 -49.51 30.14 -27.11
N GLY A 526 -50.42 29.16 -27.13
CA GLY A 526 -51.27 28.82 -25.98
C GLY A 526 -50.59 27.92 -24.95
N LEU A 527 -49.44 27.33 -25.28
CA LEU A 527 -48.63 26.53 -24.36
C LEU A 527 -47.86 27.43 -23.38
N ASP A 528 -47.73 26.98 -22.14
CA ASP A 528 -46.87 27.62 -21.15
C ASP A 528 -45.43 27.69 -21.70
N PRO A 529 -44.77 28.86 -21.75
CA PRO A 529 -43.43 29.01 -22.29
C PRO A 529 -42.37 28.13 -21.60
N SER A 530 -42.61 27.71 -20.35
CA SER A 530 -41.77 26.70 -19.67
C SER A 530 -41.72 25.35 -20.38
N GLN A 531 -42.74 25.04 -21.21
CA GLN A 531 -42.89 23.78 -21.94
C GLN A 531 -42.40 23.87 -23.39
N TRP A 532 -41.96 25.03 -23.85
CA TRP A 532 -41.47 25.19 -25.22
C TRP A 532 -40.13 24.44 -25.38
N PRO A 533 -39.92 23.70 -26.48
CA PRO A 533 -38.64 23.04 -26.75
C PRO A 533 -37.49 24.04 -26.85
N LEU A 534 -36.36 23.71 -26.22
CA LEU A 534 -35.08 24.38 -26.41
C LEU A 534 -34.53 24.00 -27.80
N ILE A 535 -34.22 25.01 -28.62
CA ILE A 535 -33.70 24.80 -29.98
C ILE A 535 -32.26 25.31 -30.16
N ALA A 536 -31.78 26.19 -29.27
CA ALA A 536 -30.39 26.61 -29.19
C ALA A 536 -30.02 26.97 -27.74
N THR A 537 -28.79 26.67 -27.34
CA THR A 537 -28.22 26.97 -26.01
C THR A 537 -26.85 27.61 -26.19
N ASP A 538 -26.40 28.38 -25.20
CA ASP A 538 -25.11 29.09 -25.22
C ASP A 538 -24.93 29.98 -26.47
N VAL A 539 -26.04 30.57 -26.92
CA VAL A 539 -26.02 31.51 -28.03
C VAL A 539 -25.21 32.73 -27.62
N VAL A 540 -24.25 33.11 -28.45
CA VAL A 540 -23.50 34.37 -28.36
C VAL A 540 -23.80 35.22 -29.59
N ASP A 541 -23.58 36.53 -29.48
CA ASP A 541 -23.90 37.49 -30.53
C ASP A 541 -23.18 37.17 -31.85
N GLU A 542 -23.96 36.92 -32.90
CA GLU A 542 -23.45 36.68 -34.26
C GLU A 542 -22.77 37.91 -34.87
N ASP A 543 -23.09 39.13 -34.39
CA ASP A 543 -22.50 40.38 -34.86
C ASP A 543 -22.21 41.36 -33.71
N ALA A 544 -20.99 41.25 -33.17
CA ALA A 544 -20.45 42.12 -32.12
C ALA A 544 -20.38 43.63 -32.49
N GLY A 545 -20.81 44.02 -33.71
CA GLY A 545 -20.93 45.39 -34.18
C GLY A 545 -22.26 46.10 -33.88
N THR A 546 -23.27 45.40 -33.33
CA THR A 546 -24.57 46.00 -32.99
C THR A 546 -24.85 46.01 -31.48
N PRO A 547 -25.72 46.91 -30.95
CA PRO A 547 -25.99 46.96 -29.50
C PRO A 547 -26.84 45.81 -28.96
N ASN A 548 -27.42 45.00 -29.84
CA ASN A 548 -28.31 43.89 -29.50
C ASN A 548 -27.63 42.57 -29.89
N VAL A 549 -27.92 41.51 -29.15
CA VAL A 549 -27.43 40.16 -29.46
C VAL A 549 -28.21 39.61 -30.64
N GLN A 550 -27.53 39.18 -31.69
CA GLN A 550 -28.15 38.60 -32.88
C GLN A 550 -28.03 37.08 -32.89
N TRP A 551 -29.14 36.41 -33.22
CA TRP A 551 -29.17 34.97 -33.45
C TRP A 551 -30.07 34.62 -34.63
N THR A 552 -29.61 33.71 -35.50
CA THR A 552 -30.33 33.28 -36.69
C THR A 552 -30.81 31.83 -36.56
N ASP A 553 -32.12 31.61 -36.69
CA ASP A 553 -32.71 30.27 -36.78
C ASP A 553 -32.42 29.66 -38.16
N THR A 554 -31.45 28.75 -38.18
CA THR A 554 -30.99 28.03 -39.39
C THR A 554 -31.53 26.61 -39.49
N THR A 555 -32.44 26.21 -38.60
CA THR A 555 -32.97 24.83 -38.57
C THR A 555 -33.74 24.43 -39.84
N GLY A 556 -34.31 25.41 -40.54
CA GLY A 556 -35.08 25.20 -41.77
C GLY A 556 -36.46 24.57 -41.56
N ASP A 557 -36.93 24.47 -40.32
CA ASP A 557 -38.21 23.86 -39.99
C ASP A 557 -39.40 24.75 -40.36
N VAL A 558 -40.42 24.14 -40.96
CA VAL A 558 -41.68 24.83 -41.31
C VAL A 558 -42.70 24.67 -40.18
N SER A 559 -43.24 25.78 -39.68
CA SER A 559 -44.24 25.73 -38.60
C SER A 559 -45.50 24.97 -39.03
N PRO A 560 -45.94 23.96 -38.27
CA PRO A 560 -47.21 23.27 -38.50
C PRO A 560 -48.44 24.18 -38.52
N THR A 561 -48.36 25.33 -37.84
CA THR A 561 -49.44 26.33 -37.74
C THR A 561 -49.23 27.52 -38.68
N GLY A 562 -48.12 27.53 -39.42
CA GLY A 562 -47.71 28.63 -40.29
C GLY A 562 -47.06 29.82 -39.54
N VAL A 563 -46.95 29.75 -38.21
CA VAL A 563 -46.32 30.77 -37.37
C VAL A 563 -45.40 30.12 -36.35
N TRP A 564 -44.18 30.61 -36.21
CA TRP A 564 -43.28 30.25 -35.11
C TRP A 564 -43.31 31.34 -34.03
N TYR A 565 -43.32 30.92 -32.78
CA TYR A 565 -43.14 31.77 -31.62
C TYR A 565 -41.80 31.46 -30.97
N TYR A 566 -41.08 32.50 -30.56
CA TYR A 566 -39.76 32.39 -29.97
C TYR A 566 -39.74 33.00 -28.58
N GLN A 567 -38.91 32.44 -27.71
CA GLN A 567 -38.58 32.99 -26.41
C GLN A 567 -37.07 32.87 -26.21
N ALA A 568 -36.50 33.86 -25.54
CA ALA A 568 -35.09 33.87 -25.17
C ALA A 568 -34.96 34.05 -23.66
N THR A 569 -33.92 33.47 -23.08
CA THR A 569 -33.50 33.68 -21.70
C THR A 569 -32.00 33.94 -21.68
N ALA A 570 -31.56 34.80 -20.78
CA ALA A 570 -30.14 34.89 -20.45
C ALA A 570 -29.72 33.65 -19.65
N TYR A 571 -28.48 33.23 -19.83
CA TYR A 571 -27.88 32.10 -19.15
C TYR A 571 -26.49 32.46 -18.65
N ASN A 572 -26.15 31.98 -17.46
CA ASN A 572 -24.82 32.10 -16.89
C ASN A 572 -24.23 30.71 -16.65
N HIS A 573 -23.22 30.36 -17.42
CA HIS A 573 -22.52 29.08 -17.37
C HIS A 573 -21.83 28.88 -16.02
N ASP A 574 -21.33 29.96 -15.43
CA ASP A 574 -20.66 29.93 -14.11
C ASP A 574 -21.67 29.65 -12.97
N CYS A 575 -22.97 29.74 -13.26
CA CYS A 575 -24.07 29.50 -12.33
C CYS A 575 -24.83 28.19 -12.54
N ASP A 576 -24.78 27.63 -13.75
CA ASP A 576 -25.78 26.67 -14.25
C ASP A 576 -27.22 27.17 -14.01
N ALA A 577 -27.45 28.48 -14.23
CA ALA A 577 -28.72 29.15 -13.96
C ALA A 577 -29.24 29.92 -15.17
N GLU A 578 -30.52 29.67 -15.48
CA GLU A 578 -31.29 30.39 -16.49
C GLU A 578 -32.05 31.55 -15.84
N GLY A 579 -32.05 32.70 -16.52
CA GLY A 579 -32.81 33.87 -16.11
C GLY A 579 -34.33 33.69 -16.27
N PRO A 580 -35.12 34.64 -15.77
CA PRO A 580 -36.56 34.62 -15.94
C PRO A 580 -36.95 34.64 -17.44
N ARG A 581 -37.96 33.83 -17.75
CA ARG A 581 -38.55 33.59 -19.08
C ARG A 581 -39.52 34.68 -19.50
#